data_AF-C2G2A9-F1
#
_entry.id   AF-C2G2A9-F1
#
_cell.length_a   1.000
_cell.length_b   1.000
_cell.length_c   1.000
_cell.angle_alpha   90.00
_cell.angle_beta   90.00
_cell.angle_gamma   90.00
#
_symmetry.space_group_name_H-M   'P 1'
#
loop_
_entity.id
_entity.type
_entity.pdbx_description
1 polymer ?
#
loop_
_entity_poly.entity_id
_entity_poly.type
_entity_poly.pdbx_seq_one_letter_code
_entity_poly.pdbx_strand_id
1 'polypeptide(L)' 'MYIRYFFDLKTGIAGDILQKFSTYSGRMAIIGDFSIYSSKSLRDFIYESNKTGRINFVKTKEEAISALSRS' A
#
# COMPACT_ATOMS: atom_id res chain seq x y z
N MET A 1 12.41 9.34 6.39
CA MET A 1 12.25 9.01 7.82
C MET A 1 10.80 8.70 8.24
N TYR A 2 9.77 8.96 7.43
CA TYR A 2 8.36 8.75 7.82
C TYR A 2 7.74 7.39 7.41
N ILE A 3 8.36 6.63 6.50
CA ILE A 3 7.74 5.41 5.95
C ILE A 3 7.67 4.26 6.96
N ARG A 4 8.60 4.17 7.94
CA ARG A 4 8.63 3.06 8.90
C ARG A 4 7.41 3.03 9.84
N TYR A 5 6.86 4.19 10.19
CA TYR A 5 5.68 4.29 11.06
C TYR A 5 4.38 3.88 10.38
N PHE A 6 4.32 3.98 9.05
CA PHE A 6 3.15 3.61 8.26
C PHE A 6 2.82 2.11 8.37
N PHE A 7 3.86 1.28 8.48
CA PHE A 7 3.76 -0.18 8.42
C PHE A 7 3.79 -0.85 9.79
N ASP A 8 4.00 -0.09 10.86
CA ASP A 8 3.83 -0.60 12.21
C ASP A 8 2.33 -0.61 12.55
N LEU A 9 1.68 -1.74 12.26
CA LEU A 9 0.25 -1.98 12.51
C LEU A 9 -0.15 -1.75 13.98
N LYS A 10 0.81 -1.72 14.92
CA LYS A 10 0.55 -1.40 16.34
C LYS A 10 0.33 0.09 16.60
N THR A 11 0.72 0.96 15.68
CA THR A 11 0.62 2.42 15.85
C THR A 11 -0.76 2.99 15.49
N GLY A 12 -1.66 2.18 14.90
CA GLY A 12 -2.97 2.65 14.43
C GLY A 12 -2.95 3.42 13.10
N ILE A 13 -1.76 3.85 12.65
CA ILE A 13 -1.55 4.63 11.42
C ILE A 13 -2.03 3.88 10.16
N ALA A 14 -1.73 2.58 10.08
CA ALA A 14 -2.23 1.75 8.98
C ALA A 14 -3.76 1.69 8.96
N GLY A 15 -4.42 1.62 10.12
CA GLY A 15 -5.88 1.65 10.24
C GLY A 15 -6.48 2.95 9.73
N ASP A 16 -5.92 4.09 10.13
CA ASP A 16 -6.37 5.43 9.69
C ASP A 16 -6.24 5.62 8.17
N ILE A 17 -5.16 5.08 7.61
CA ILE A 17 -4.89 5.15 6.18
C ILE A 17 -5.84 4.24 5.40
N LEU A 18 -6.06 3.02 5.87
CA LEU A 18 -7.06 2.10 5.30
C LEU A 18 -8.47 2.70 5.35
N GLN A 19 -8.83 3.36 6.45
CA GLN A 19 -10.13 3.99 6.61
C GLN A 19 -10.34 5.12 5.59
N LYS A 20 -9.33 5.98 5.41
CA LYS A 20 -9.36 7.02 4.35
C LYS A 20 -9.45 6.40 2.96
N PHE A 21 -8.76 5.29 2.70
CA PHE A 21 -8.81 4.63 1.39
C PHE A 21 -10.20 4.07 1.04
N SER A 22 -10.92 3.50 2.01
CA SER A 22 -12.32 3.09 1.81
C SER A 22 -13.23 4.27 1.49
N THR A 23 -12.95 5.47 2.03
CA THR A 23 -13.74 6.67 1.75
C THR A 23 -13.47 7.25 0.36
N TYR A 24 -12.22 7.27 -0.11
CA TYR A 24 -11.85 8.05 -1.31
C TYR A 24 -12.06 7.34 -2.65
N SER A 25 -12.40 6.05 -2.69
CA SER A 25 -12.79 5.27 -3.90
C SER A 25 -11.82 5.31 -5.10
N GLY A 26 -10.71 6.04 -5.04
CA GLY A 26 -9.75 6.21 -6.12
C GLY A 26 -8.76 5.06 -6.24
N ARG A 27 -7.98 5.08 -7.33
CA ARG A 27 -6.81 4.21 -7.49
C ARG A 27 -5.57 4.92 -6.95
N MET A 28 -4.74 4.21 -6.20
CA MET A 28 -3.50 4.73 -5.62
C MET A 28 -2.35 3.74 -5.83
N ALA A 29 -1.13 4.26 -5.93
CA ALA A 29 0.10 3.48 -5.85
C ALA A 29 0.98 3.99 -4.70
N ILE A 30 1.53 3.08 -3.92
CA ILE A 30 2.42 3.34 -2.79
C ILE A 30 3.80 2.79 -3.15
N ILE A 31 4.79 3.69 -3.28
CA ILE A 31 6.15 3.35 -3.68
C ILE A 31 7.00 3.08 -2.44
N GLY A 32 7.64 1.92 -2.37
CA GLY A 32 8.55 1.59 -1.28
C GLY A 32 9.12 0.18 -1.35
N ASP A 33 10.13 -0.06 -0.51
CA ASP A 33 10.61 -1.41 -0.25
C ASP A 33 9.84 -2.01 0.93
N PHE A 34 9.01 -3.00 0.62
CA PHE A 34 8.21 -3.72 1.61
C PHE A 34 8.84 -5.05 2.04
N SER A 35 10.01 -5.41 1.50
CA SER A 35 10.71 -6.65 1.87
C SER A 35 11.17 -6.67 3.32
N ILE A 36 11.37 -5.48 3.91
CA ILE A 36 11.79 -5.28 5.31
C ILE A 36 10.69 -5.63 6.32
N TYR A 37 9.44 -5.80 5.89
CA TYR A 37 8.34 -6.12 6.78
C TYR A 37 8.04 -7.62 6.74
N SER A 38 8.21 -8.28 7.88
CA SER A 38 8.09 -9.74 8.00
C SER A 38 6.70 -10.23 8.43
N SER A 39 5.78 -9.33 8.79
CA SER A 39 4.46 -9.73 9.28
C SER A 39 3.61 -10.35 8.17
N LYS A 40 3.10 -11.57 8.41
CA LYS A 40 2.22 -12.29 7.49
C LYS A 40 0.99 -11.45 7.09
N SER A 41 0.34 -10.81 8.06
CA SER A 41 -0.84 -9.96 7.84
C SER A 41 -0.60 -8.84 6.83
N LEU A 42 0.56 -8.16 6.90
CA LEU A 42 0.90 -7.11 5.94
C LEU A 42 1.21 -7.67 4.56
N ARG A 43 1.88 -8.82 4.47
CA ARG A 43 2.16 -9.47 3.17
C ARG A 43 0.85 -9.88 2.49
N ASP A 44 -0.07 -10.49 3.24
CA ASP A 44 -1.38 -10.89 2.75
C ASP A 44 -2.18 -9.65 2.31
N PHE A 45 -2.15 -8.57 3.10
CA PHE A 45 -2.80 -7.30 2.75
C PHE A 45 -2.25 -6.67 1.46
N ILE A 46 -0.92 -6.61 1.31
CA ILE A 46 -0.26 -6.09 0.09
C ILE A 46 -0.66 -6.93 -1.12
N TYR A 47 -0.65 -8.26 -0.97
CA TYR A 47 -1.00 -9.19 -2.03
C TYR A 47 -2.44 -8.99 -2.52
N GLU A 48 -3.42 -8.97 -1.60
CA GLU A 48 -4.83 -8.78 -1.94
C GLU A 48 -5.11 -7.37 -2.51
N SER A 49 -4.40 -6.35 -2.02
CA SER A 49 -4.50 -4.98 -2.54
C SER A 49 -4.03 -4.88 -3.99
N ASN A 50 -2.83 -5.41 -4.28
CA ASN A 50 -2.27 -5.45 -5.63
C ASN A 50 -3.14 -6.27 -6.59
N LYS A 51 -3.73 -7.37 -6.11
CA LYS A 51 -4.66 -8.20 -6.88
C LYS A 51 -5.95 -7.47 -7.23
N THR A 52 -6.50 -6.71 -6.27
CA THR A 52 -7.70 -5.87 -6.48
C THR A 52 -7.40 -4.67 -7.38
N GLY A 53 -6.15 -4.21 -7.44
CA GLY A 53 -5.68 -3.15 -8.34
C GLY A 53 -6.11 -1.73 -7.94
N ARG A 54 -6.83 -1.57 -6.84
CA ARG A 54 -7.20 -0.24 -6.29
C ARG A 54 -6.05 0.42 -5.54
N ILE A 55 -5.25 -0.37 -4.82
CA ILE A 55 -4.07 0.08 -4.11
C ILE A 55 -2.90 -0.79 -4.55
N ASN A 56 -1.91 -0.17 -5.18
CA ASN A 56 -0.76 -0.87 -5.75
C ASN A 56 0.51 -0.53 -4.96
N PHE A 57 1.03 -1.51 -4.23
CA PHE A 57 2.32 -1.47 -3.57
C PHE A 57 3.39 -1.87 -4.57
N VAL A 58 4.27 -0.93 -4.90
CA VAL A 58 5.28 -1.06 -5.96
C VAL A 58 6.63 -0.55 -5.49
N LYS A 59 7.71 -0.95 -6.16
CA LYS A 59 9.08 -0.59 -5.76
C LYS A 59 9.54 0.72 -6.38
N THR A 60 9.00 1.06 -7.56
CA THR A 60 9.47 2.20 -8.35
C THR A 60 8.35 3.14 -8.75
N LYS A 61 8.73 4.36 -9.15
CA LYS A 61 7.81 5.36 -9.66
C LYS A 61 7.20 4.93 -11.00
N GLU A 62 7.99 4.25 -11.82
CA GLU A 62 7.59 3.75 -13.13
C GLU A 62 6.51 2.68 -12.99
N GLU A 63 6.67 1.76 -12.05
CA GLU A 63 5.65 0.76 -11.69
C GLU A 63 4.38 1.43 -11.17
N ALA A 64 4.49 2.49 -10.37
CA ALA A 64 3.35 3.24 -9.86
C ALA A 64 2.55 3.90 -10.99
N ILE A 65 3.24 4.55 -11.92
CA ILE A 65 2.61 5.18 -13.09
C ILE A 65 1.93 4.10 -13.94
N SER A 66 2.61 2.99 -14.23
CA SER A 66 2.04 1.87 -14.99
C SER A 66 0.77 1.32 -14.33
N ALA A 67 0.78 1.12 -13.01
CA ALA A 67 -0.37 0.61 -12.26
C ALA A 67 -1.58 1.56 -12.31
N LEU A 68 -1.34 2.88 -12.30
CA LEU A 68 -2.40 3.89 -12.36
C LEU A 68 -2.88 4.20 -13.78
N SER A 69 -2.07 3.93 -14.79
CA SER A 69 -2.35 4.23 -16.20
C SER A 69 -3.11 3.12 -16.93
N ARG A 70 -3.30 1.95 -16.29
CA ARG A 70 -4.14 0.87 -16.84
C ARG A 70 -5.61 1.28 -16.82
N SER A 71 -6.08 1.93 -17.88
CA SER A 71 -7.50 2.21 -18.16
C SER A 71 -8.20 0.98 -18.71
#